data_AF-A0A554LI61-F1
#
_entry.id   AF-A0A554LI61-F1
#
_cell.length_a   1.000
_cell.length_b   1.000
_cell.length_c   1.000
_cell.angle_alpha   90.00
_cell.angle_beta   90.00
_cell.angle_gamma   90.00
#
_symmetry.space_group_name_H-M   'P 1'
#
loop_
_entity.id
_entity.type
_entity.pdbx_description
1 polymer ?
#
loop_
_entity_poly.entity_id
_entity_poly.type
_entity_poly.pdbx_seq_one_letter_code
_entity_poly.pdbx_strand_id
1 'polypeptide(L)'
;MSTENILELTKVKVQKKEKNYGQFIIEPLSPGFGITIANSLRRVILSSIPGAAITTVKINNATHEFSTIKGVKEDLIEIILNLKSLKIKKLCEDKVTIKLSANQAGVVLAKDFKKNPDIEIIEPDHHLATLDKGAKLSIEAVVDSGVGYLPTENREDEKMPLGYIAIDAIFTPIKKISYTVENTRVGQKTDFDKIIFDITTDGSIDPEQTLNSGAQILMKHFEEIFTQTKTNKK
;
A
#
# COMPACT_ATOMS: atom_id res chain seq x y z
N MET A 1 29.73 28.71 4.48
CA MET A 1 28.49 28.25 3.82
C MET A 1 27.39 28.28 4.84
N SER A 2 26.37 29.10 4.63
CA SER A 2 25.13 29.09 5.40
C SER A 2 24.37 27.77 5.17
N THR A 3 23.51 27.39 6.10
CA THR A 3 22.64 26.21 6.02
C THR A 3 21.76 26.20 4.77
N GLU A 4 21.38 27.38 4.27
CA GLU A 4 20.58 27.59 3.05
C GLU A 4 21.30 27.09 1.79
N ASN A 5 22.62 27.30 1.66
CA ASN A 5 23.37 26.87 0.48
C ASN A 5 23.51 25.34 0.37
N ILE A 6 23.28 24.59 1.46
CA ILE A 6 23.41 23.12 1.48
C ILE A 6 22.12 22.46 0.96
N LEU A 7 20.96 23.05 1.25
CA LEU A 7 19.66 22.57 0.77
C LEU A 7 19.60 22.58 -0.77
N GLU A 8 20.15 23.60 -1.41
CA GLU A 8 20.23 23.72 -2.88
C GLU A 8 21.14 22.66 -3.53
N LEU A 9 22.06 22.07 -2.76
CA LEU A 9 22.97 21.02 -3.24
C LEU A 9 22.42 19.61 -3.04
N THR A 10 21.39 19.45 -2.19
CA THR A 10 20.82 18.14 -1.85
C THR A 10 20.19 17.51 -3.09
N LYS A 11 20.60 16.29 -3.42
CA LYS A 11 20.09 15.53 -4.56
C LYS A 11 19.63 14.15 -4.13
N VAL A 12 18.56 13.69 -4.76
CA VAL A 12 18.12 12.30 -4.70
C VAL A 12 18.65 11.59 -5.94
N LYS A 13 19.44 10.53 -5.75
CA LYS A 13 19.98 9.69 -6.82
C LYS A 13 19.36 8.30 -6.74
N VAL A 14 18.94 7.76 -7.87
CA VAL A 14 18.52 6.36 -7.96
C VAL A 14 19.77 5.50 -8.15
N GLN A 15 20.13 4.70 -7.15
CA GLN A 15 21.27 3.79 -7.24
C GLN A 15 20.89 2.48 -7.94
N LYS A 16 19.71 1.95 -7.62
CA LYS A 16 19.16 0.74 -8.22
C LYS A 16 17.65 0.83 -8.27
N LYS A 17 17.03 0.40 -9.38
CA LYS A 17 15.58 0.32 -9.52
C LYS A 17 15.20 -0.96 -10.24
N GLU A 18 14.42 -1.78 -9.55
CA GLU A 18 13.76 -2.98 -10.05
C GLU A 18 12.24 -2.78 -9.92
N LYS A 19 11.44 -3.75 -10.35
CA LYS A 19 9.97 -3.63 -10.39
C LYS A 19 9.35 -3.24 -9.03
N ASN A 20 9.74 -3.95 -7.97
CA ASN A 20 9.18 -3.80 -6.62
C ASN A 20 10.24 -3.35 -5.60
N TYR A 21 11.44 -2.98 -6.05
CA TYR A 21 12.56 -2.62 -5.18
C TYR A 21 13.30 -1.40 -5.73
N GLY A 22 13.65 -0.47 -4.84
CA GLY A 22 14.44 0.71 -5.18
C GLY A 22 15.46 1.04 -4.11
N GLN A 23 16.66 1.43 -4.54
CA GLN A 23 17.72 1.96 -3.70
C GLN A 23 17.97 3.42 -4.05
N PHE A 24 17.84 4.31 -3.06
CA PHE A 24 17.89 5.76 -3.26
C PHE A 24 18.94 6.38 -2.35
N ILE A 25 19.77 7.26 -2.90
CA ILE A 25 20.78 8.01 -2.16
C ILE A 25 20.34 9.47 -2.04
N ILE A 26 20.36 10.02 -0.83
CA ILE A 26 20.09 11.44 -0.56
C ILE A 26 21.36 12.06 0.03
N GLU A 27 21.98 12.98 -0.71
CA GLU A 27 23.21 13.67 -0.27
C GLU A 27 23.43 14.99 -1.05
N PRO A 28 24.23 15.93 -0.52
CA PRO A 28 24.72 15.97 0.85
C PRO A 28 23.68 16.61 1.80
N LEU A 29 23.65 16.17 3.04
CA LEU A 29 22.81 16.72 4.10
C LEU A 29 23.67 17.32 5.21
N SER A 30 23.16 18.35 5.88
CA SER A 30 23.84 18.92 7.05
C SER A 30 24.12 17.84 8.11
N PRO A 31 25.24 17.92 8.84
CA PRO A 31 25.57 16.94 9.87
C PRO A 31 24.42 16.75 10.88
N GLY A 32 24.04 15.51 11.15
CA GLY A 32 22.93 15.14 12.04
C GLY A 32 21.53 15.12 11.40
N PHE A 33 21.37 15.68 10.19
CA PHE A 33 20.09 15.63 9.48
C PHE A 33 19.83 14.27 8.82
N GLY A 34 20.86 13.49 8.53
CA GLY A 34 20.76 12.16 7.92
C GLY A 34 19.83 11.25 8.72
N ILE A 35 20.10 11.08 10.02
CA ILE A 35 19.28 10.23 10.90
C ILE A 35 17.87 10.82 11.08
N THR A 36 17.78 12.14 11.27
CA THR A 36 16.51 12.85 11.49
C THR A 36 15.54 12.67 10.32
N ILE A 37 16.03 12.91 9.10
CA ILE A 37 15.26 12.76 7.87
C ILE A 37 14.97 11.27 7.61
N ALA A 38 15.99 10.41 7.75
CA ALA A 38 15.86 8.99 7.44
C ALA A 38 14.80 8.31 8.30
N ASN A 39 14.84 8.55 9.61
CA ASN A 39 13.90 7.97 10.55
C ASN A 39 12.47 8.51 10.34
N SER A 40 12.33 9.82 10.10
CA SER A 40 11.03 10.45 9.87
C SER A 40 10.35 9.91 8.61
N LEU A 41 11.09 9.86 7.49
CA LEU A 41 10.59 9.29 6.23
C LEU A 41 10.25 7.81 6.38
N ARG A 42 11.12 7.02 7.03
CA ARG A 42 10.85 5.60 7.26
C ARG A 42 9.53 5.38 8.01
N ARG A 43 9.27 6.16 9.05
CA ARG A 43 8.04 6.05 9.84
C ARG A 43 6.82 6.39 9.00
N VAL A 44 6.83 7.55 8.34
CA VAL A 44 5.71 8.00 7.50
C VAL A 44 5.44 7.05 6.34
N ILE A 45 6.48 6.54 5.69
CA ILE A 45 6.34 5.58 4.59
C ILE A 45 5.63 4.29 5.06
N LEU A 46 5.96 3.79 6.25
CA LEU A 46 5.32 2.59 6.80
C LEU A 46 3.89 2.84 7.29
N SER A 47 3.60 4.02 7.85
CA SER A 47 2.35 4.28 8.55
C SER A 47 1.31 5.07 7.76
N SER A 48 1.69 5.75 6.68
CA SER A 48 0.88 6.83 6.10
C SER A 48 0.75 6.79 4.59
N ILE A 49 1.38 5.83 3.92
CA ILE A 49 1.22 5.65 2.48
C ILE A 49 -0.11 4.95 2.22
N PRO A 50 -1.02 5.56 1.44
CA PRO A 50 -2.28 4.94 1.10
C PRO A 50 -2.07 3.77 0.13
N GLY A 51 -2.86 2.73 0.29
CA GLY A 51 -2.97 1.64 -0.68
C GLY A 51 -4.41 1.16 -0.79
N ALA A 52 -4.62 0.13 -1.62
CA ALA A 52 -5.94 -0.40 -1.92
C ALA A 52 -6.10 -1.83 -1.40
N ALA A 53 -7.27 -2.15 -0.87
CA ALA A 53 -7.59 -3.48 -0.38
C ALA A 53 -9.07 -3.80 -0.57
N ILE A 54 -9.40 -5.10 -0.60
CA ILE A 54 -10.80 -5.55 -0.54
C ILE A 54 -11.30 -5.33 0.89
N THR A 55 -12.39 -4.58 1.01
CA THR A 55 -13.01 -4.27 2.29
C THR A 55 -14.22 -5.14 2.56
N THR A 56 -14.99 -5.46 1.53
CA THR A 56 -16.25 -6.18 1.68
C THR A 56 -16.39 -7.21 0.58
N VAL A 57 -16.92 -8.38 0.89
CA VAL A 57 -17.16 -9.45 -0.08
C VAL A 57 -18.59 -9.97 0.04
N LYS A 58 -19.17 -10.35 -1.09
CA LYS A 58 -20.42 -11.10 -1.18
C LYS A 58 -20.16 -12.33 -2.03
N ILE A 59 -20.40 -13.49 -1.45
CA ILE A 59 -20.15 -14.78 -2.09
C ILE A 59 -21.46 -15.55 -2.13
N ASN A 60 -21.88 -16.00 -3.31
CA ASN A 60 -23.16 -16.70 -3.43
C ASN A 60 -23.14 -18.03 -2.67
N ASN A 61 -24.26 -18.34 -1.99
CA ASN A 61 -24.41 -19.51 -1.12
C ASN A 61 -23.55 -19.51 0.15
N ALA A 62 -22.91 -18.39 0.48
CA ALA A 62 -22.29 -18.16 1.78
C ALA A 62 -23.27 -17.39 2.67
N THR A 63 -23.76 -18.02 3.74
CA THR A 63 -24.64 -17.39 4.72
C THR A 63 -23.86 -16.69 5.84
N HIS A 64 -22.66 -17.16 6.13
CA HIS A 64 -21.73 -16.60 7.12
C HIS A 64 -20.29 -17.01 6.77
N GLU A 65 -19.29 -16.36 7.37
CA GLU A 65 -17.85 -16.53 7.10
C GLU A 65 -17.29 -17.96 7.31
N PHE A 66 -17.95 -18.79 8.13
CA PHE A 66 -17.57 -20.19 8.37
C PHE A 66 -18.24 -21.22 7.44
N SER A 67 -18.91 -20.76 6.38
CA SER A 67 -19.66 -21.66 5.49
C SER A 67 -18.76 -22.35 4.47
N THR A 68 -19.19 -23.51 3.98
CA THR A 68 -18.53 -24.22 2.88
C THR A 68 -19.38 -24.12 1.63
N ILE A 69 -18.75 -23.91 0.48
CA ILE A 69 -19.45 -23.86 -0.82
C ILE A 69 -19.36 -25.23 -1.48
N LYS A 70 -20.52 -25.84 -1.77
CA LYS A 70 -20.56 -27.17 -2.37
C LYS A 70 -19.81 -27.21 -3.72
N GLY A 71 -18.81 -28.08 -3.81
CA GLY A 71 -17.99 -28.26 -5.01
C GLY A 71 -16.87 -27.22 -5.17
N VAL A 72 -16.56 -26.45 -4.13
CA VAL A 72 -15.32 -25.66 -4.03
C VAL A 72 -14.42 -26.33 -3.00
N LYS A 73 -13.13 -26.46 -3.31
CA LYS A 73 -12.17 -27.16 -2.46
C LYS A 73 -11.86 -26.39 -1.17
N GLU A 74 -11.67 -25.10 -1.30
CA GLU A 74 -11.36 -24.15 -0.25
C GLU A 74 -12.64 -23.81 0.52
N ASP A 75 -12.52 -23.63 1.84
CA ASP A 75 -13.61 -23.07 2.63
C ASP A 75 -13.69 -21.53 2.44
N LEU A 76 -14.75 -20.93 2.98
CA LEU A 76 -14.94 -19.49 2.81
C LEU A 76 -13.87 -18.64 3.50
N ILE A 77 -13.27 -19.13 4.60
CA ILE A 77 -12.20 -18.42 5.32
C ILE A 77 -10.95 -18.37 4.44
N GLU A 78 -10.60 -19.49 3.83
CA GLU A 78 -9.46 -19.60 2.91
C GLU A 78 -9.67 -18.70 1.69
N ILE A 79 -10.88 -18.68 1.10
CA ILE A 79 -11.21 -17.75 0.02
C ILE A 79 -11.08 -16.29 0.47
N ILE A 80 -11.59 -15.95 1.66
CA ILE A 80 -11.46 -14.59 2.23
C ILE A 80 -9.98 -14.25 2.44
N LEU A 81 -9.16 -15.17 2.92
CA LEU A 81 -7.73 -14.95 3.15
C LEU A 81 -6.97 -14.74 1.83
N ASN A 82 -7.32 -15.47 0.78
CA ASN A 82 -6.80 -15.27 -0.56
C ASN A 82 -7.20 -13.90 -1.11
N LEU A 83 -8.48 -13.50 -0.95
CA LEU A 83 -8.95 -12.16 -1.33
C LEU A 83 -8.24 -11.04 -0.55
N LYS A 84 -8.00 -11.20 0.76
CA LYS A 84 -7.22 -10.24 1.59
C LYS A 84 -5.78 -10.11 1.12
N SER A 85 -5.20 -11.19 0.59
CA SER A 85 -3.81 -11.23 0.14
C SER A 85 -3.59 -10.61 -1.24
N LEU A 86 -4.67 -10.37 -1.98
CA LEU A 86 -4.63 -9.87 -3.35
C LEU A 86 -4.00 -8.48 -3.43
N LYS A 87 -3.07 -8.32 -4.38
CA LYS A 87 -2.37 -7.05 -4.63
C LYS A 87 -3.10 -6.26 -5.70
N ILE A 88 -3.68 -5.14 -5.28
CA ILE A 88 -4.56 -4.32 -6.10
C ILE A 88 -4.05 -2.89 -6.12
N LYS A 89 -4.10 -2.27 -7.29
CA LYS A 89 -3.92 -0.84 -7.47
C LYS A 89 -5.23 -0.24 -7.94
N LYS A 90 -5.68 0.79 -7.24
CA LYS A 90 -6.92 1.52 -7.53
C LYS A 90 -6.57 2.88 -8.14
N LEU A 91 -7.26 3.23 -9.22
CA LEU A 91 -6.96 4.42 -10.04
C LEU A 91 -7.99 5.55 -9.86
N CYS A 92 -9.01 5.35 -9.03
CA CYS A 92 -10.04 6.33 -8.70
C CYS A 92 -10.12 6.60 -7.18
N GLU A 93 -10.87 7.62 -6.80
CA GLU A 93 -11.08 7.97 -5.38
C GLU A 93 -12.21 7.14 -4.74
N ASP A 94 -13.32 6.94 -5.45
CA ASP A 94 -14.51 6.26 -4.94
C ASP A 94 -14.35 4.74 -4.77
N LYS A 95 -15.13 4.13 -3.88
CA LYS A 95 -15.20 2.65 -3.73
C LYS A 95 -15.56 1.98 -5.06
N VAL A 96 -14.87 0.90 -5.42
CA VAL A 96 -15.12 0.15 -6.66
C VAL A 96 -15.54 -1.27 -6.36
N THR A 97 -16.61 -1.75 -7.01
CA THR A 97 -17.00 -3.16 -6.93
C THR A 97 -16.46 -3.94 -8.13
N ILE A 98 -15.67 -4.98 -7.85
CA ILE A 98 -15.21 -5.97 -8.83
C ILE A 98 -16.01 -7.26 -8.71
N LYS A 99 -16.20 -7.97 -9.82
CA LYS A 99 -17.01 -9.19 -9.86
C LYS A 99 -16.27 -10.33 -10.53
N LEU A 100 -16.36 -11.52 -9.96
CA LEU A 100 -15.85 -12.77 -10.51
C LEU A 100 -17.01 -13.77 -10.62
N SER A 101 -17.08 -14.47 -11.75
CA SER A 101 -18.04 -15.54 -11.97
C SER A 101 -17.34 -16.70 -12.67
N ALA A 102 -17.21 -17.83 -11.97
CA ALA A 102 -16.56 -19.03 -12.46
C ALA A 102 -17.53 -20.21 -12.38
N ASN A 103 -17.59 -21.00 -13.46
CA ASN A 103 -18.47 -22.16 -13.59
C ASN A 103 -17.79 -23.36 -14.26
N GLN A 104 -16.49 -23.25 -14.55
CA GLN A 104 -15.68 -24.31 -15.13
C GLN A 104 -14.89 -24.98 -14.01
N ALA A 105 -14.71 -26.30 -14.14
CA ALA A 105 -13.86 -27.04 -13.22
C ALA A 105 -12.40 -26.60 -13.38
N GLY A 106 -11.68 -26.46 -12.26
CA GLY A 106 -10.28 -26.07 -12.25
C GLY A 106 -9.98 -24.92 -11.29
N VAL A 107 -8.77 -24.37 -11.42
CA VAL A 107 -8.28 -23.28 -10.59
C VAL A 107 -8.88 -21.96 -11.04
N VAL A 108 -9.39 -21.19 -10.10
CA VAL A 108 -9.84 -19.81 -10.25
C VAL A 108 -8.74 -18.88 -9.76
N LEU A 109 -8.32 -17.97 -10.63
CA LEU A 109 -7.22 -17.05 -10.42
C LEU A 109 -7.72 -15.61 -10.39
N ALA A 110 -6.90 -14.70 -9.87
CA ALA A 110 -7.26 -13.29 -9.82
C ALA A 110 -7.52 -12.65 -11.18
N LYS A 111 -6.90 -13.14 -12.26
CA LYS A 111 -7.19 -12.72 -13.64
C LYS A 111 -8.63 -13.03 -14.11
N ASP A 112 -9.35 -13.90 -13.41
CA ASP A 112 -10.73 -14.26 -13.73
C ASP A 112 -11.75 -13.23 -13.23
N PHE A 113 -11.31 -12.21 -12.46
CA PHE A 113 -12.11 -11.03 -12.22
C PHE A 113 -12.43 -10.31 -13.53
N LYS A 114 -13.65 -9.79 -13.65
CA LYS A 114 -14.00 -8.93 -14.78
C LYS A 114 -13.10 -7.70 -14.80
N LYS A 115 -12.49 -7.43 -15.95
CA LYS A 115 -11.67 -6.23 -16.16
C LYS A 115 -12.47 -4.98 -15.80
N ASN A 116 -11.85 -4.11 -15.00
CA ASN A 116 -12.39 -2.83 -14.60
C ASN A 116 -11.31 -1.77 -14.85
N PRO A 117 -11.61 -0.65 -15.54
CA PRO A 117 -10.61 0.37 -15.85
C PRO A 117 -10.02 1.05 -14.60
N ASP A 118 -10.74 1.05 -13.48
CA ASP A 118 -10.33 1.70 -12.23
C ASP A 118 -9.51 0.79 -11.31
N ILE A 119 -9.40 -0.50 -11.65
CA ILE A 119 -8.75 -1.53 -10.82
C ILE A 119 -7.74 -2.32 -11.64
N GLU A 120 -6.49 -2.29 -11.18
CA GLU A 120 -5.40 -3.09 -11.71
C GLU A 120 -5.01 -4.18 -10.70
N ILE A 121 -5.10 -5.44 -11.11
CA ILE A 121 -4.64 -6.58 -10.31
C ILE A 121 -3.17 -6.82 -10.62
N ILE A 122 -2.31 -6.65 -9.61
CA ILE A 122 -0.85 -6.69 -9.74
C ILE A 122 -0.31 -8.12 -9.89
N GLU A 123 -0.99 -9.09 -9.27
CA GLU A 123 -0.66 -10.52 -9.35
C GLU A 123 -1.83 -11.30 -9.98
N PRO A 124 -1.92 -11.39 -11.32
CA PRO A 124 -3.05 -12.01 -12.00
C PRO A 124 -3.15 -13.53 -11.78
N ASP A 125 -2.03 -14.18 -11.48
CA ASP A 125 -1.96 -15.63 -11.24
C ASP A 125 -2.12 -16.00 -9.75
N HIS A 126 -2.54 -15.03 -8.91
CA HIS A 126 -2.89 -15.31 -7.52
C HIS A 126 -4.05 -16.30 -7.44
N HIS A 127 -3.87 -17.38 -6.68
CA HIS A 127 -4.90 -18.40 -6.47
C HIS A 127 -6.03 -17.84 -5.59
N LEU A 128 -7.28 -18.06 -6.00
CA LEU A 128 -8.44 -17.68 -5.22
C LEU A 128 -9.20 -18.90 -4.70
N ALA A 129 -9.47 -19.87 -5.57
CA ALA A 129 -10.23 -21.07 -5.27
C ALA A 129 -10.02 -22.14 -6.34
N THR A 130 -10.54 -23.34 -6.11
CA THR A 130 -10.53 -24.50 -7.01
C THR A 130 -11.93 -25.10 -7.07
N LEU A 131 -12.49 -25.21 -8.27
CA LEU A 131 -13.85 -25.68 -8.50
C LEU A 131 -13.88 -27.12 -9.03
N ASP A 132 -14.78 -27.92 -8.47
CA ASP A 132 -15.16 -29.22 -9.01
C ASP A 132 -16.08 -29.10 -10.23
N LYS A 133 -16.27 -30.21 -10.94
CA LYS A 133 -17.17 -30.27 -12.10
C LYS A 133 -18.62 -29.94 -11.70
N GLY A 134 -19.15 -28.87 -12.30
CA GLY A 134 -20.52 -28.41 -12.08
C GLY A 134 -20.68 -27.42 -10.91
N ALA A 135 -19.59 -27.09 -10.21
CA ALA A 135 -19.58 -26.05 -9.20
C ALA A 135 -19.68 -24.66 -9.83
N LYS A 136 -20.19 -23.70 -9.04
CA LYS A 136 -20.29 -22.29 -9.44
C LYS A 136 -19.83 -21.41 -8.29
N LEU A 137 -18.94 -20.48 -8.60
CA LEU A 137 -18.45 -19.47 -7.66
C LEU A 137 -18.76 -18.08 -8.23
N SER A 138 -19.42 -17.25 -7.42
CA SER A 138 -19.71 -15.86 -7.77
C SER A 138 -19.30 -15.00 -6.59
N ILE A 139 -18.37 -14.08 -6.85
CA ILE A 139 -17.82 -13.16 -5.87
C ILE A 139 -18.08 -11.74 -6.35
N GLU A 140 -18.64 -10.90 -5.47
CA GLU A 140 -18.59 -9.46 -5.59
C GLU A 140 -17.70 -8.92 -4.47
N ALA A 141 -16.67 -8.16 -4.81
CA ALA A 141 -15.73 -7.62 -3.85
C ALA A 141 -15.67 -6.10 -3.99
N VAL A 142 -15.77 -5.38 -2.87
CA VAL A 142 -15.62 -3.93 -2.80
C VAL A 142 -14.17 -3.62 -2.49
N VAL A 143 -13.53 -2.85 -3.35
CA VAL A 143 -12.16 -2.36 -3.19
C VAL A 143 -12.22 -0.91 -2.75
N ASP A 144 -11.48 -0.59 -1.69
CA ASP A 144 -11.36 0.75 -1.15
C ASP A 144 -9.90 1.16 -0.97
N SER A 145 -9.69 2.45 -0.72
CA SER A 145 -8.39 3.03 -0.37
C SER A 145 -8.34 3.30 1.13
N GLY A 146 -7.16 3.12 1.73
CA GLY A 146 -6.96 3.40 3.13
C GLY A 146 -5.49 3.41 3.50
N VAL A 147 -5.21 3.46 4.79
CA VAL A 147 -3.85 3.49 5.33
C VAL A 147 -3.72 2.44 6.41
N GLY A 148 -2.61 1.71 6.39
CA GLY A 148 -2.31 0.73 7.43
C GLY A 148 -3.25 -0.47 7.43
N TYR A 149 -3.66 -0.89 8.62
CA TYR A 149 -4.56 -2.01 8.85
C TYR A 149 -5.86 -1.50 9.45
N LEU A 150 -6.99 -1.87 8.84
CA LEU A 150 -8.31 -1.56 9.34
C LEU A 150 -9.04 -2.87 9.67
N PRO A 151 -9.14 -3.22 10.97
CA PRO A 151 -9.90 -4.39 11.39
C PRO A 151 -11.39 -4.12 11.21
N THR A 152 -12.15 -5.20 11.03
CA THR A 152 -13.58 -5.14 10.74
C THR A 152 -14.38 -4.45 11.85
N GLU A 153 -14.00 -4.65 13.12
CA GLU A 153 -14.67 -4.10 14.30
C GLU A 153 -14.57 -2.57 14.42
N ASN A 154 -13.56 -1.97 13.79
CA ASN A 154 -13.33 -0.53 13.84
C ASN A 154 -13.96 0.21 12.65
N ARG A 155 -14.70 -0.48 11.78
CA ARG A 155 -15.44 0.21 10.73
C ARG A 155 -16.70 0.83 11.30
N GLU A 156 -16.91 2.10 10.98
CA GLU A 156 -18.23 2.71 11.16
C GLU A 156 -19.23 1.87 10.36
N ASP A 157 -20.30 1.41 11.02
CA ASP A 157 -21.34 0.56 10.46
C ASP A 157 -22.07 1.26 9.29
N GLU A 158 -21.45 1.32 8.12
CA GLU A 158 -22.19 1.48 6.87
C GLU A 158 -23.16 0.31 6.81
N LYS A 159 -24.47 0.59 6.80
CA LYS A 159 -25.52 -0.43 6.67
C LYS A 159 -25.25 -1.27 5.42
N MET A 160 -24.59 -2.41 5.61
CA MET A 160 -24.25 -3.29 4.50
C MET A 160 -25.52 -3.98 4.00
N PRO A 161 -25.72 -4.09 2.68
CA PRO A 161 -26.80 -4.89 2.15
C PRO A 161 -26.71 -6.34 2.64
N LEU A 162 -27.85 -7.01 2.77
CA LEU A 162 -27.91 -8.43 3.16
C LEU A 162 -27.02 -9.29 2.25
N GLY A 163 -26.19 -10.12 2.88
CA GLY A 163 -25.28 -11.07 2.22
C GLY A 163 -23.89 -10.53 1.91
N TYR A 164 -23.56 -9.29 2.30
CA TYR A 164 -22.18 -8.80 2.31
C TYR A 164 -21.53 -9.12 3.65
N ILE A 165 -20.27 -9.54 3.60
CA ILE A 165 -19.40 -9.86 4.73
C ILE A 165 -18.28 -8.84 4.71
N ALA A 166 -18.16 -8.08 5.80
CA ALA A 166 -17.04 -7.18 6.00
C ALA A 166 -15.79 -8.00 6.33
N ILE A 167 -14.65 -7.62 5.75
CA ILE A 167 -13.37 -8.27 6.00
C ILE A 167 -12.30 -7.23 6.34
N ASP A 168 -11.32 -7.64 7.13
CA ASP A 168 -10.19 -6.77 7.47
C ASP A 168 -9.45 -6.33 6.21
N ALA A 169 -9.05 -5.07 6.19
CA ALA A 169 -8.34 -4.49 5.06
C ALA A 169 -6.89 -4.18 5.42
N ILE A 170 -5.97 -4.69 4.59
CA ILE A 170 -4.54 -4.42 4.68
C ILE A 170 -4.19 -3.47 3.54
N PHE A 171 -4.17 -2.17 3.83
CA PHE A 171 -3.89 -1.14 2.84
C PHE A 171 -2.41 -0.87 2.63
N THR A 172 -1.50 -1.43 3.45
CA THR A 172 -0.07 -1.12 3.39
C THR A 172 0.60 -1.68 2.12
N PRO A 173 1.06 -0.83 1.18
CA PRO A 173 1.73 -1.29 -0.03
C PRO A 173 3.23 -1.52 0.17
N ILE A 174 3.76 -1.15 1.34
CA ILE A 174 5.18 -1.22 1.67
C ILE A 174 5.49 -2.53 2.39
N LYS A 175 6.37 -3.35 1.79
CA LYS A 175 6.82 -4.61 2.37
C LYS A 175 7.99 -4.43 3.31
N LYS A 176 8.95 -3.58 2.92
CA LYS A 176 10.16 -3.32 3.72
C LYS A 176 10.75 -1.96 3.38
N ILE A 177 11.24 -1.27 4.40
CA ILE A 177 12.10 -0.10 4.24
C ILE A 177 13.22 -0.12 5.29
N SER A 178 14.46 0.04 4.81
CA SER A 178 15.65 0.21 5.63
C SER A 178 16.46 1.40 5.15
N TYR A 179 17.33 1.91 6.02
CA TYR A 179 18.26 2.96 5.63
C TYR A 179 19.61 2.79 6.32
N THR A 180 20.64 3.37 5.73
CA THR A 180 21.95 3.57 6.32
C THR A 180 22.33 5.03 6.18
N VAL A 181 22.97 5.59 7.21
CA VAL A 181 23.51 6.95 7.19
C VAL A 181 25.02 6.85 7.23
N GLU A 182 25.68 7.49 6.27
CA GLU A 182 27.13 7.53 6.11
C GLU A 182 27.60 8.98 6.00
N ASN A 183 28.89 9.21 6.23
CA ASN A 183 29.49 10.52 5.98
C ASN A 183 29.82 10.70 4.49
N THR A 184 29.65 11.92 3.98
CA THR A 184 30.00 12.32 2.61
C THR A 184 30.82 13.61 2.62
N ARG A 185 31.60 13.82 1.55
CA ARG A 185 32.51 14.96 1.42
C ARG A 185 31.93 16.03 0.49
N VAL A 186 31.94 17.28 0.95
CA VAL A 186 31.59 18.46 0.15
C VAL A 186 32.75 19.45 0.22
N GLY A 187 33.49 19.58 -0.88
CA GLY A 187 34.72 20.38 -0.92
C GLY A 187 35.75 19.86 0.08
N GLN A 188 36.10 20.69 1.07
CA GLN A 188 37.07 20.32 2.11
C GLN A 188 36.44 19.64 3.34
N LYS A 189 35.11 19.73 3.52
CA LYS A 189 34.40 19.19 4.67
C LYS A 189 33.95 17.75 4.44
N THR A 190 34.09 16.88 5.44
CA THR A 190 33.86 15.41 5.33
C THR A 190 32.80 14.89 6.29
N ASP A 191 32.09 15.79 6.97
CA ASP A 191 31.14 15.51 8.05
C ASP A 191 29.68 15.66 7.62
N PHE A 192 29.40 15.82 6.32
CA PHE A 192 28.04 15.85 5.80
C PHE A 192 27.42 14.46 5.83
N ASP A 193 26.10 14.39 5.95
CA ASP A 193 25.38 13.13 5.96
C ASP A 193 24.95 12.72 4.54
N LYS A 194 24.95 11.42 4.30
CA LYS A 194 24.40 10.74 3.13
C LYS A 194 23.47 9.64 3.62
N ILE A 195 22.25 9.61 3.10
CA ILE A 195 21.28 8.55 3.40
C ILE A 195 21.24 7.59 2.21
N ILE A 196 21.27 6.29 2.49
CA ILE A 196 20.95 5.23 1.52
C ILE A 196 19.67 4.56 1.99
N PHE A 197 18.61 4.64 1.20
CA PHE A 197 17.34 3.96 1.45
C PHE A 197 17.22 2.72 0.58
N ASP A 198 16.74 1.63 1.16
CA ASP A 198 16.27 0.43 0.47
C ASP A 198 14.77 0.29 0.69
N ILE A 199 13.98 0.33 -0.38
CA ILE A 199 12.51 0.28 -0.31
C ILE A 199 12.02 -0.90 -1.15
N THR A 200 11.19 -1.75 -0.56
CA THR A 200 10.49 -2.86 -1.23
C THR A 200 8.97 -2.65 -1.11
N THR A 201 8.27 -2.64 -2.24
CA THR A 201 6.81 -2.51 -2.34
C THR A 201 6.18 -3.83 -2.75
N ASP A 202 4.86 -3.93 -2.68
CA ASP A 202 4.11 -5.08 -3.21
C ASP A 202 3.75 -4.95 -4.70
N GLY A 203 4.26 -3.91 -5.36
CA GLY A 203 4.02 -3.61 -6.78
C GLY A 203 2.79 -2.75 -7.05
N SER A 204 1.95 -2.45 -6.04
CA SER A 204 0.82 -1.52 -6.20
C SER A 204 1.26 -0.04 -6.31
N ILE A 205 2.45 0.29 -5.79
CA ILE A 205 3.09 1.60 -5.86
C ILE A 205 4.57 1.45 -6.24
N ASP A 206 5.09 2.40 -7.03
CA ASP A 206 6.50 2.45 -7.36
C ASP A 206 7.35 2.85 -6.12
N PRO A 207 8.52 2.21 -5.89
CA PRO A 207 9.38 2.54 -4.75
C PRO A 207 9.82 4.01 -4.70
N GLU A 208 10.01 4.67 -5.85
CA GLU A 208 10.41 6.07 -5.93
C GLU A 208 9.25 7.00 -5.59
N GLN A 209 8.05 6.67 -6.08
CA GLN A 209 6.82 7.37 -5.73
C GLN A 209 6.57 7.32 -4.23
N THR A 210 6.86 6.18 -3.59
CA THR A 210 6.75 6.02 -2.13
C THR A 210 7.59 7.05 -1.37
N LEU A 211 8.84 7.27 -1.78
CA LEU A 211 9.73 8.24 -1.15
C LEU A 211 9.19 9.67 -1.30
N ASN A 212 8.69 10.01 -2.49
CA ASN A 212 8.09 11.31 -2.78
C ASN A 212 6.82 11.55 -1.94
N SER A 213 5.89 10.59 -1.93
CA SER A 213 4.67 10.66 -1.13
C SER A 213 4.97 10.82 0.37
N GLY A 214 5.95 10.07 0.89
CA GLY A 214 6.39 10.20 2.28
C GLY A 214 6.92 11.60 2.61
N ALA A 215 7.73 12.19 1.72
CA ALA A 215 8.22 13.55 1.87
C ALA A 215 7.09 14.59 1.83
N GLN A 216 6.14 14.45 0.89
CA GLN A 216 4.98 15.34 0.79
C GLN A 216 4.12 15.31 2.06
N ILE A 217 3.89 14.13 2.65
CA ILE A 217 3.11 14.00 3.89
C ILE A 217 3.83 14.75 5.04
N LEU A 218 5.15 14.56 5.19
CA LEU A 218 5.92 15.28 6.20
C LEU A 218 5.86 16.80 5.98
N MET A 219 6.01 17.27 4.75
CA MET A 219 5.93 18.69 4.41
C MET A 219 4.59 19.29 4.83
N LYS A 220 3.47 18.62 4.53
CA LYS A 220 2.12 19.06 4.94
C LYS A 220 1.99 19.20 6.46
N HIS A 221 2.52 18.23 7.22
CA HIS A 221 2.51 18.32 8.69
C HIS A 221 3.34 19.49 9.21
N PHE A 222 4.54 19.72 8.65
CA PHE A 222 5.39 20.84 9.07
C PHE A 222 4.80 22.20 8.67
N GLU A 223 4.15 22.29 7.50
CA GLU A 223 3.45 23.49 7.04
C GLU A 223 2.31 23.87 7.98
N GLU A 224 1.52 22.89 8.44
CA GLU A 224 0.44 23.13 9.41
C GLU A 224 1.00 23.66 10.73
N ILE A 225 2.04 23.04 11.28
CA ILE A 225 2.72 23.49 12.51
C ILE A 225 3.24 24.93 12.36
N PHE A 226 3.89 25.22 11.23
CA PHE A 226 4.42 26.55 10.94
C PHE A 226 3.31 27.60 10.83
N THR A 227 2.17 27.24 10.25
CA THR A 227 1.02 28.14 10.09
C THR A 227 0.38 28.45 11.45
N GLN A 228 0.11 27.43 12.26
CA GLN A 228 -0.51 27.60 13.58
C GLN A 228 0.37 28.41 14.56
N THR A 229 1.68 28.24 14.49
CA THR A 229 2.64 29.03 15.31
C THR A 229 2.73 30.50 14.92
N LYS A 230 2.37 30.86 13.68
CA LYS A 230 2.24 32.26 13.24
C LYS A 230 0.90 32.88 13.64
N THR A 231 -0.19 32.13 13.54
CA THR A 231 -1.54 32.63 13.85
C THR A 231 -1.73 32.91 15.34
N ASN A 232 -1.13 32.11 16.23
CA ASN A 232 -1.15 32.33 17.69
C ASN A 232 -0.32 33.52 18.19
N LYS A 233 0.26 34.32 17.27
CA LYS A 233 0.98 35.58 17.59
C LYS A 233 0.16 36.84 17.27
N LYS A 234 -1.15 36.71 17.03
CA LYS A 234 -2.12 37.81 17.01
C LYS A 234 -3.15 37.59 18.11
#